data_AF-A0A2S2C7Z9-F1
#
_entry.id   AF-A0A2S2C7Z9-F1
#
_cell.length_a   1.000
_cell.length_b   1.000
_cell.length_c   1.000
_cell.angle_alpha   90.00
_cell.angle_beta   90.00
_cell.angle_gamma   90.00
#
_symmetry.space_group_name_H-M   'P 1'
#
loop_
_entity.id
_entity.type
_entity.pdbx_description
1 polymer ?
#
loop_
_entity_poly.entity_id
_entity_poly.type
_entity_poly.pdbx_seq_one_letter_code
_entity_poly.pdbx_strand_id
1 'polypeptide(L)'
;MVVEASGGYPYFLQEFGKAIWHTAPASPFDIEDAHLAVEEGRRALDDGFFPSRWTRATDRERRYLRAIAETGEPTPRSGKVAAAMGVATTAVSDVRDSAIKKGLIWSPEHGRIAFTVPGMADFIRRQPTA
;
A
#
# COMPACT_ATOMS: atom_id res chain seq x y z
N MET A 1 10.93 -16.64 -0.40
CA MET A 1 9.79 -16.39 0.50
C MET A 1 9.80 -15.00 1.13
N VAL A 2 10.65 -14.67 2.13
CA VAL A 2 10.59 -13.35 2.82
C VAL A 2 10.79 -12.16 1.85
N VAL A 3 11.72 -12.29 0.91
CA VAL A 3 11.98 -11.28 -0.14
C VAL A 3 10.77 -11.10 -1.08
N GLU A 4 10.06 -12.18 -1.37
CA GLU A 4 8.86 -12.14 -2.21
C GLU A 4 7.70 -11.52 -1.44
N ALA A 5 7.50 -11.92 -0.19
CA ALA A 5 6.48 -11.36 0.69
C ALA A 5 6.64 -9.85 0.92
N SER A 6 7.88 -9.34 0.89
CA SER A 6 8.16 -7.91 1.05
C SER A 6 7.87 -7.09 -0.20
N GLY A 7 7.60 -7.74 -1.34
CA GLY A 7 7.44 -7.06 -2.64
C GLY A 7 8.70 -6.30 -3.07
N GLY A 8 9.88 -6.70 -2.58
CA GLY A 8 11.13 -6.00 -2.80
C GLY A 8 11.28 -4.67 -2.06
N TYR A 9 10.36 -4.34 -1.13
CA TYR A 9 10.42 -3.08 -0.37
C TYR A 9 11.35 -3.23 0.85
N PRO A 10 12.48 -2.48 0.93
CA PRO A 10 13.50 -2.71 1.97
C PRO A 10 12.97 -2.62 3.40
N TYR A 11 12.06 -1.70 3.68
CA TYR A 11 11.47 -1.56 5.00
C TYR A 11 10.63 -2.79 5.38
N PHE A 12 9.90 -3.41 4.45
CA PHE A 12 9.12 -4.62 4.74
C PHE A 12 10.02 -5.81 5.01
N LEU A 13 11.13 -5.92 4.27
CA LEU A 13 12.15 -6.93 4.55
C LEU A 13 12.72 -6.78 5.98
N GLN A 14 12.94 -5.54 6.43
CA GLN A 14 13.41 -5.25 7.78
C GLN A 14 12.36 -5.58 8.85
N GLU A 15 11.09 -5.22 8.64
CA GLU A 15 10.01 -5.56 9.58
C GLU A 15 9.83 -7.09 9.71
N PHE A 16 9.90 -7.83 8.61
CA PHE A 16 9.82 -9.30 8.65
C PHE A 16 11.07 -9.91 9.29
N GLY A 17 12.24 -9.36 8.98
CA GLY A 17 13.50 -9.74 9.61
C GLY A 17 13.54 -9.44 11.11
N LYS A 18 12.86 -8.39 11.58
CA LYS A 18 12.69 -8.12 13.01
C LYS A 18 11.71 -9.12 13.64
N ALA A 19 10.60 -9.39 12.96
CA ALA A 19 9.58 -10.32 13.45
C ALA A 19 10.13 -11.73 13.70
N ILE A 20 11.03 -12.23 12.83
CA ILE A 20 11.61 -13.58 12.99
C ILE A 20 12.39 -13.73 14.31
N TRP A 21 13.07 -12.67 14.76
CA TRP A 21 13.76 -12.68 16.06
C TRP A 21 12.82 -12.69 17.26
N HIS A 22 11.56 -12.29 17.08
CA HIS A 22 10.56 -12.31 18.13
C HIS A 22 9.73 -13.60 18.13
N THR A 23 9.51 -14.21 16.96
CA THR A 23 8.63 -15.36 16.82
C THR A 23 9.36 -16.70 16.88
N ALA A 24 10.61 -16.75 16.42
CA ALA A 24 11.37 -18.01 16.37
C ALA A 24 11.84 -18.43 17.77
N PRO A 25 11.74 -19.72 18.14
CA PRO A 25 12.14 -20.19 19.46
C PRO A 25 13.67 -20.21 19.65
N ALA A 26 14.44 -20.43 18.57
CA ALA A 26 15.89 -20.43 18.59
C ALA A 26 16.46 -20.18 17.18
N SER A 27 17.77 -19.94 17.09
CA SER A 27 18.53 -19.84 15.84
C SER A 27 19.41 -21.08 15.65
N PRO A 28 19.63 -21.57 14.41
CA PRO A 28 19.20 -21.03 13.11
C PRO A 28 17.70 -21.19 12.83
N PHE A 29 17.14 -20.27 12.03
CA PHE A 29 15.71 -20.23 11.68
C PHE A 29 15.36 -21.16 10.52
N ASP A 30 14.16 -21.71 10.53
CA ASP A 30 13.62 -22.53 9.45
C ASP A 30 12.53 -21.80 8.62
N ILE A 31 11.84 -22.56 7.75
CA ILE A 31 10.81 -22.01 6.86
C ILE A 31 9.52 -21.63 7.61
N GLU A 32 9.18 -22.36 8.67
CA GLU A 32 7.98 -22.09 9.47
C GLU A 32 8.18 -20.85 10.34
N ASP A 33 9.37 -20.66 10.89
CA ASP A 33 9.76 -19.41 11.56
C ASP A 33 9.54 -18.20 10.64
N ALA A 34 9.94 -18.35 9.37
CA ALA A 34 9.81 -17.29 8.38
C ALA A 34 8.35 -17.06 7.93
N HIS A 35 7.49 -18.09 7.94
CA HIS A 35 6.04 -17.91 7.72
C HIS A 35 5.41 -17.10 8.84
N LEU A 36 5.69 -17.48 10.10
CA LEU A 36 5.20 -16.78 11.29
C LEU A 36 5.68 -15.32 11.32
N ALA A 37 6.95 -15.09 10.98
CA ALA A 37 7.52 -13.76 10.91
C ALA A 37 6.84 -12.87 9.85
N VAL A 38 6.51 -13.42 8.69
CA VAL A 38 5.78 -12.68 7.64
C VAL A 38 4.37 -12.35 8.09
N GLU A 39 3.68 -13.28 8.77
CA GLU A 39 2.34 -13.02 9.30
C GLU A 39 2.38 -11.91 10.36
N GLU A 40 3.25 -12.03 11.36
CA GLU A 40 3.39 -11.06 12.43
C GLU A 40 3.83 -9.69 11.89
N GLY A 41 4.79 -9.67 10.98
CA GLY A 41 5.22 -8.45 10.33
C GLY A 41 4.13 -7.79 9.49
N ARG A 42 3.27 -8.56 8.80
CA ARG A 42 2.11 -8.00 8.08
C ARG A 42 1.11 -7.34 9.03
N ARG A 43 0.85 -7.94 10.21
CA ARG A 43 0.02 -7.31 11.25
C ARG A 43 0.64 -6.00 11.71
N ALA A 44 1.93 -5.97 12.00
CA ALA A 44 2.63 -4.74 12.37
C ALA A 44 2.54 -3.64 11.29
N LEU A 45 2.60 -4.01 10.01
CA LEU A 45 2.41 -3.07 8.90
C LEU A 45 0.97 -2.54 8.84
N ASP A 46 -0.03 -3.41 9.05
CA ASP A 46 -1.45 -3.06 9.09
C ASP A 46 -1.81 -2.18 10.31
N ASP A 47 -1.13 -2.34 11.43
CA ASP A 47 -1.39 -1.57 12.66
C ASP A 47 -0.68 -0.20 12.66
N GLY A 48 0.47 -0.08 12.00
CA GLY A 48 1.29 1.14 12.04
C GLY A 48 1.59 1.76 10.69
N PHE A 49 2.20 0.98 9.79
CA PHE A 49 2.79 1.50 8.56
C PHE A 49 1.78 2.03 7.54
N PHE A 50 0.70 1.29 7.30
CA PHE A 50 -0.34 1.71 6.37
C PHE A 50 -1.28 2.77 6.99
N PRO A 51 -1.75 2.63 8.24
CA PRO A 51 -2.56 3.67 8.89
C PRO A 51 -1.88 5.03 8.92
N SER A 52 -0.58 5.10 9.24
CA SER A 52 0.17 6.37 9.25
C SER A 52 0.22 7.06 7.88
N ARG A 53 0.10 6.32 6.76
CA ARG A 53 -0.04 6.89 5.42
C ARG A 53 -1.47 7.31 5.13
N TRP A 54 -2.43 6.48 5.51
CA TRP A 54 -3.86 6.72 5.31
C TRP A 54 -4.39 7.93 6.07
N THR A 55 -3.91 8.16 7.29
CA THR A 55 -4.32 9.29 8.13
C THR A 55 -3.84 10.63 7.59
N ARG A 56 -2.74 10.68 6.82
CA ARG A 56 -2.25 11.89 6.15
C ARG A 56 -3.10 12.31 4.95
N ALA A 57 -3.91 11.41 4.41
CA ALA A 57 -4.81 11.69 3.30
C ALA A 57 -6.06 12.43 3.78
N THR A 58 -6.45 13.48 3.07
CA THR A 58 -7.76 14.14 3.23
C THR A 58 -8.88 13.21 2.77
N ASP A 59 -10.14 13.49 3.11
CA ASP A 59 -11.26 12.64 2.68
C ASP A 59 -11.37 12.54 1.15
N ARG A 60 -11.07 13.63 0.43
CA ARG A 60 -11.09 13.62 -1.04
C ARG A 60 -9.94 12.80 -1.62
N GLU A 61 -8.76 12.85 -1.01
CA GLU A 61 -7.64 11.97 -1.37
C GLU A 61 -7.94 10.51 -1.04
N ARG A 62 -8.55 10.21 0.12
CA ARG A 62 -8.95 8.84 0.48
C ARG A 62 -9.91 8.23 -0.54
N ARG A 63 -10.89 9.00 -1.03
CA ARG A 63 -11.76 8.57 -2.15
C ARG A 63 -10.97 8.30 -3.42
N TYR A 64 -9.99 9.13 -3.76
CA TYR A 64 -9.12 8.93 -4.91
C TYR A 64 -8.24 7.68 -4.77
N LEU A 65 -7.58 7.49 -3.62
CA LEU A 65 -6.77 6.31 -3.32
C LEU A 65 -7.60 5.03 -3.33
N ARG A 66 -8.84 5.09 -2.81
CA ARG A 66 -9.79 3.98 -2.89
C ARG A 66 -10.16 3.65 -4.34
N ALA A 67 -10.46 4.65 -5.16
CA ALA A 67 -10.71 4.44 -6.58
C ALA A 67 -9.53 3.79 -7.32
N ILE A 68 -8.28 4.16 -6.98
CA ILE A 68 -7.08 3.48 -7.49
C ILE A 68 -7.09 2.00 -7.07
N ALA A 69 -7.31 1.72 -5.78
CA ALA A 69 -7.32 0.36 -5.25
C ALA A 69 -8.44 -0.50 -5.87
N GLU A 70 -9.61 0.06 -6.13
CA GLU A 70 -10.76 -0.64 -6.73
C GLU A 70 -10.56 -0.94 -8.22
N THR A 71 -9.63 -0.27 -8.91
CA THR A 71 -9.33 -0.62 -10.30
C THR A 71 -8.79 -2.04 -10.48
N GLY A 72 -8.23 -2.63 -9.42
CA GLY A 72 -7.55 -3.92 -9.44
C GLY A 72 -6.22 -3.94 -10.20
N GLU A 73 -5.79 -2.80 -10.75
CA GLU A 73 -4.55 -2.68 -11.52
C GLU A 73 -3.41 -2.15 -10.64
N PRO A 74 -2.16 -2.60 -10.84
CA PRO A 74 -1.01 -2.02 -10.15
C PRO A 74 -0.70 -0.60 -10.62
N THR A 75 -1.00 -0.30 -11.90
CA THR A 75 -0.71 0.99 -12.55
C THR A 75 -1.89 1.48 -13.40
N PRO A 76 -3.09 1.72 -12.84
CA PRO A 76 -4.25 2.14 -13.62
C PRO A 76 -4.02 3.47 -14.36
N ARG A 77 -4.72 3.63 -15.49
CA ARG A 77 -4.82 4.93 -16.16
C ARG A 77 -5.58 5.92 -15.29
N SER A 78 -5.13 7.18 -15.23
CA SER A 78 -5.80 8.27 -14.51
C SER A 78 -7.27 8.42 -14.92
N GLY A 79 -7.58 8.19 -16.20
CA GLY A 79 -8.95 8.18 -16.72
C GLY A 79 -9.84 7.10 -16.11
N LYS A 80 -9.30 5.90 -15.88
CA LYS A 80 -10.03 4.81 -15.23
C LYS A 80 -10.32 5.14 -13.77
N VAL A 81 -9.36 5.75 -13.07
CA VAL A 81 -9.55 6.22 -11.68
C VAL A 81 -10.62 7.30 -11.60
N ALA A 82 -10.60 8.29 -12.50
CA ALA A 82 -11.63 9.33 -12.55
C ALA A 82 -13.02 8.77 -12.87
N ALA A 83 -13.10 7.82 -13.82
CA ALA A 83 -14.34 7.13 -14.16
C ALA A 83 -14.89 6.31 -12.97
N ALA A 84 -14.04 5.63 -12.20
CA ALA A 84 -14.44 4.93 -10.97
C ALA A 84 -15.00 5.89 -9.91
N MET A 85 -14.59 7.16 -9.93
CA MET A 85 -15.14 8.21 -9.07
C MET A 85 -16.35 8.92 -9.67
N GLY A 86 -16.79 8.58 -10.89
CA GLY A 86 -17.91 9.23 -11.57
C GLY A 86 -17.66 10.68 -11.97
N VAL A 87 -16.40 11.09 -12.18
CA VAL A 87 -16.03 12.48 -12.49
C VAL A 87 -15.09 12.58 -13.69
N ALA A 88 -14.97 13.77 -14.26
CA ALA A 88 -13.98 14.05 -15.30
C ALA A 88 -12.54 13.96 -14.74
N THR A 89 -11.58 13.58 -15.58
CA THR A 89 -10.15 13.52 -15.22
C THR A 89 -9.61 14.86 -14.70
N THR A 90 -10.06 15.97 -15.27
CA THR A 90 -9.68 17.32 -14.83
C THR A 90 -10.15 17.64 -13.41
N ALA A 91 -11.25 17.03 -12.95
CA ALA A 91 -11.80 17.23 -11.61
C ALA A 91 -11.05 16.48 -10.51
N VAL A 92 -10.05 15.65 -10.86
CA VAL A 92 -9.21 14.92 -9.90
C VAL A 92 -7.72 15.25 -10.03
N SER A 93 -7.34 16.18 -10.91
CA SER A 93 -5.94 16.57 -11.12
C SER A 93 -5.30 17.15 -9.86
N ASP A 94 -6.01 18.02 -9.14
CA ASP A 94 -5.53 18.64 -7.90
C ASP A 94 -5.34 17.62 -6.77
N VAL A 95 -6.28 16.66 -6.65
CA VAL A 95 -6.20 15.57 -5.67
C VAL A 95 -5.05 14.64 -5.98
N ARG A 96 -4.88 14.28 -7.27
CA ARG A 96 -3.75 13.48 -7.74
C ARG A 96 -2.43 14.15 -7.37
N ASP A 97 -2.27 15.44 -7.69
CA ASP A 97 -1.02 16.16 -7.45
C ASP A 97 -0.72 16.31 -5.95
N SER A 98 -1.75 16.55 -5.13
CA SER A 98 -1.60 16.58 -3.67
C SER A 98 -1.17 15.21 -3.11
N ALA A 99 -1.78 14.11 -3.57
CA ALA A 99 -1.43 12.76 -3.15
C ALA A 99 0.00 12.35 -3.59
N ILE A 100 0.45 12.81 -4.76
CA ILE A 100 1.85 12.66 -5.21
C ILE A 100 2.79 13.44 -4.28
N LYS A 101 2.50 14.70 -3.97
CA LYS A 101 3.32 15.53 -3.07
C LYS A 101 3.45 14.93 -1.67
N LYS A 102 2.41 14.23 -1.18
CA LYS A 102 2.43 13.49 0.09
C LYS A 102 3.17 12.15 0.03
N GLY A 103 3.63 11.74 -1.16
CA GLY A 103 4.28 10.46 -1.39
C GLY A 103 3.36 9.26 -1.19
N LEU A 104 2.04 9.42 -1.39
CA LEU A 104 1.06 8.33 -1.28
C LEU A 104 0.97 7.53 -2.59
N ILE A 105 1.16 8.22 -3.71
CA ILE A 105 1.15 7.68 -5.07
C ILE A 105 2.27 8.32 -5.90
N TRP A 106 2.55 7.73 -7.07
CA TRP A 106 3.48 8.27 -8.05
C TRP A 106 3.02 7.94 -9.47
N SER A 107 3.65 8.58 -10.47
CA SER A 107 3.34 8.41 -11.90
C SER A 107 4.44 7.59 -12.57
N PRO A 108 4.26 6.27 -12.78
CA PRO A 108 5.27 5.43 -13.43
C PRO A 108 5.53 5.79 -14.89
N GLU A 109 4.48 6.22 -15.58
CA GLU A 109 4.54 6.73 -16.94
C GLU A 109 3.44 7.76 -17.14
N HIS A 110 3.43 8.40 -18.31
CA HIS A 110 2.45 9.43 -18.63
C HIS A 110 1.02 8.87 -18.55
N GLY A 111 0.18 9.49 -17.71
CA GLY A 111 -1.23 9.13 -17.56
C GLY A 111 -1.51 7.87 -16.73
N ARG A 112 -0.51 7.27 -16.08
CA ARG A 112 -0.68 6.16 -15.12
C ARG A 112 -0.37 6.57 -13.69
N ILE A 113 -0.96 5.86 -12.74
CA ILE A 113 -0.77 6.10 -11.31
C ILE A 113 -0.55 4.77 -10.58
N ALA A 114 0.32 4.78 -9.58
CA ALA A 114 0.60 3.63 -8.71
C ALA A 114 0.80 4.08 -7.26
N PHE A 115 0.58 3.18 -6.30
CA PHE A 115 0.99 3.41 -4.92
C PHE A 115 2.51 3.41 -4.80
N THR A 116 3.03 4.19 -3.84
CA THR A 116 4.49 4.26 -3.58
C THR A 116 5.01 3.07 -2.78
N VAL A 117 4.13 2.26 -2.20
CA VAL A 117 4.47 1.10 -1.37
C VAL A 117 3.58 -0.10 -1.74
N PRO A 118 4.12 -1.33 -1.70
CA PRO A 118 3.31 -2.52 -1.93
C PRO A 118 2.28 -2.72 -0.81
N GLY A 119 1.19 -3.43 -1.11
CA GLY A 119 0.14 -3.75 -0.13
C GLY A 119 -0.82 -2.61 0.24
N MET A 120 -0.53 -1.36 -0.13
CA MET A 120 -1.41 -0.22 0.19
C MET A 120 -2.82 -0.37 -0.39
N ALA A 121 -2.93 -0.89 -1.62
CA ALA A 121 -4.22 -1.14 -2.26
C ALA A 121 -5.06 -2.14 -1.46
N ASP A 122 -4.45 -3.23 -0.99
CA ASP A 122 -5.11 -4.24 -0.17
C ASP A 122 -5.55 -3.67 1.18
N PHE A 123 -4.67 -2.91 1.84
CA PHE A 123 -5.01 -2.21 3.08
C PHE A 123 -6.24 -1.30 2.90
N ILE A 124 -6.29 -0.51 1.84
CA ILE A 124 -7.42 0.41 1.56
C ILE A 124 -8.71 -0.36 1.30
N ARG A 125 -8.65 -1.47 0.53
CA ARG A 125 -9.84 -2.31 0.25
C ARG A 125 -10.45 -2.91 1.52
N ARG A 126 -9.64 -3.17 2.56
CA ARG A 126 -10.12 -3.64 3.87
C ARG A 126 -10.75 -2.54 4.74
N GLN A 127 -10.53 -1.26 4.43
CA GLN A 127 -11.08 -0.17 5.25
C GLN A 127 -12.58 0.00 5.00
N PRO A 128 -13.39 0.29 6.04
CA PRO A 128 -14.81 0.55 5.90
C PRO A 128 -15.09 1.63 4.85
N THR A 129 -16.14 1.41 4.06
CA THR A 129 -16.69 2.44 3.18
C THR A 129 -17.50 3.39 4.06
N ALA A 130 -17.11 4.66 4.13
CA ALA A 130 -17.86 5.71 4.81
C ALA A 130 -19.11 6.11 4.00
#